data_AF-A0A661JNV0-F1
#
_entry.id   AF-A0A661JNV0-F1
#
_cell.length_a   1.000
_cell.length_b   1.000
_cell.length_c   1.000
_cell.angle_alpha   90.00
_cell.angle_beta   90.00
_cell.angle_gamma   90.00
#
_symmetry.space_group_name_H-M   'P 1'
#
loop_
_entity.id
_entity.type
_entity.pdbx_description
1 polymer ?
#
loop_
_entity_poly.entity_id
_entity_poly.type
_entity_poly.pdbx_seq_one_letter_code
_entity_poly.pdbx_strand_id
1 'polypeptide(L)'
;MENTFGGLPGDSRKAITVGKRVLAIFTIISLLFLLGSSYLVVKGYETKKWPSVDGTIVSSKLVRYGKKSRAKIVYEYQVNGQKFKSDRITVESLINITTRTAKSLARRYRAGEVVRVYYNPKDHKDSVLKLGVGNEVKVFCLMSFFFCIFGLLGLKRFGGQVDEVYTIPQQEVEIELGDKQVLQVEEETKQKKPIRKSRALNFATLIIFILVNVFVFWPMVKPLFFNKGRYEKTPTEKRAISKKTSPKQRERSSNKKAGSKTVWKEAKALKSRGFKLLKARKYDEAAKVFHECLALLDTIGGEELPAYPAVLNYIGYSYYKGGKLKESEKTYKKAISISEKKGRSETLSVAASCDGLARVYAKQGKYSEAETLFKRAMKIWGLIKGGENGNGVAIMYRCAAVLDKQGKHEEGKAMREKAKRDLEIIKARRKKRR
;
A
#
# COMPACT_ATOMS: atom_id res chain seq x y z
N MET A 1 2.43 -47.15 -32.59
CA MET A 1 2.26 -47.20 -31.13
C MET A 1 3.55 -46.72 -30.49
N GLU A 2 3.39 -45.74 -29.61
CA GLU A 2 4.27 -45.32 -28.51
C GLU A 2 5.79 -45.21 -28.72
N ASN A 3 6.21 -43.93 -28.73
CA ASN A 3 7.51 -43.47 -28.28
C ASN A 3 7.77 -43.89 -26.83
N THR A 4 8.91 -44.51 -26.56
CA THR A 4 9.58 -44.36 -25.25
C THR A 4 11.09 -44.23 -25.45
N PHE A 5 11.54 -42.97 -25.46
CA PHE A 5 12.94 -42.59 -25.31
C PHE A 5 13.49 -43.13 -23.98
N GLY A 6 14.65 -43.78 -24.07
CA GLY A 6 15.49 -44.04 -22.91
C GLY A 6 15.95 -42.73 -22.26
N GLY A 7 15.84 -42.66 -20.93
CA GLY A 7 16.41 -41.59 -20.11
C GLY A 7 17.26 -42.20 -19.00
N LEU A 8 18.58 -42.01 -19.09
CA LEU A 8 19.59 -42.47 -18.15
C LEU A 8 19.38 -41.91 -16.71
N PRO A 9 19.68 -42.68 -15.65
CA PRO A 9 19.58 -42.25 -14.25
C PRO A 9 20.56 -41.14 -13.82
N GLY A 10 21.44 -40.67 -14.72
CA GLY A 10 22.41 -39.59 -14.46
C GLY A 10 21.81 -38.18 -14.45
N ASP A 11 20.73 -37.93 -15.21
CA ASP A 11 20.15 -36.58 -15.36
C ASP A 11 19.31 -36.14 -14.16
N SER A 12 18.65 -37.09 -13.50
CA SER A 12 17.85 -36.81 -12.30
C SER A 12 18.71 -36.44 -11.10
N ARG A 13 19.86 -37.11 -10.89
CA ARG A 13 20.83 -36.74 -9.83
C ARG A 13 21.47 -35.37 -10.07
N LYS A 14 21.79 -35.05 -11.34
CA LYS A 14 22.28 -33.71 -11.72
C LYS A 14 21.22 -32.63 -11.48
N ALA A 15 19.97 -32.86 -11.86
CA ALA A 15 18.85 -31.93 -11.63
C ALA A 15 18.58 -31.65 -10.15
N ILE A 16 18.66 -32.68 -9.28
CA ILE A 16 18.51 -32.53 -7.82
C ILE A 16 19.66 -31.72 -7.23
N THR A 17 20.89 -31.97 -7.69
CA THR A 17 22.10 -31.27 -7.22
C THR A 17 22.07 -29.79 -7.64
N VAL A 18 21.63 -29.51 -8.88
CA VAL A 18 21.41 -28.14 -9.39
C VAL A 18 20.30 -27.45 -8.61
N GLY A 19 19.17 -28.11 -8.36
CA GLY A 19 18.06 -27.56 -7.58
C GLY A 19 18.44 -27.20 -6.13
N LYS A 20 19.24 -28.05 -5.47
CA LYS A 20 19.78 -27.78 -4.12
C LYS A 20 20.74 -26.59 -4.11
N ARG A 21 21.62 -26.47 -5.10
CA ARG A 21 22.56 -25.33 -5.24
C ARG A 21 21.82 -24.02 -5.49
N VAL A 22 20.80 -24.04 -6.35
CA VAL A 22 19.95 -22.86 -6.62
C VAL A 22 19.21 -22.43 -5.35
N LEU A 23 18.61 -23.38 -4.61
CA LEU A 23 17.93 -23.07 -3.35
C LEU A 23 18.87 -22.49 -2.31
N ALA A 24 20.08 -23.06 -2.15
CA ALA A 24 21.10 -22.54 -1.24
C ALA A 24 21.49 -21.09 -1.59
N ILE A 25 21.71 -20.78 -2.87
CA ILE A 25 22.02 -19.42 -3.33
C ILE A 25 20.87 -18.46 -3.00
N PHE A 26 19.61 -18.85 -3.25
CA PHE A 26 18.46 -18.01 -2.89
C PHE A 26 18.34 -17.77 -1.38
N THR A 27 18.65 -18.78 -0.55
CA THR A 27 18.63 -18.61 0.91
C THR A 27 19.73 -17.68 1.41
N ILE A 28 20.95 -17.79 0.87
CA ILE A 28 22.08 -16.92 1.22
C ILE A 28 21.77 -15.48 0.81
N ILE A 29 21.28 -15.25 -0.41
CA ILE A 29 20.87 -13.92 -0.88
C ILE A 29 19.77 -13.34 0.03
N SER A 30 18.78 -14.15 0.39
CA SER A 30 17.70 -13.71 1.29
C SER A 30 18.21 -13.34 2.68
N LEU A 31 19.16 -14.10 3.23
CA LEU A 31 19.80 -13.83 4.51
C LEU A 31 20.60 -12.53 4.47
N LEU A 32 21.33 -12.27 3.38
CA LEU A 32 22.07 -11.01 3.19
C LEU A 32 21.12 -9.80 3.12
N PHE A 33 19.98 -9.93 2.45
CA PHE A 33 18.94 -8.89 2.44
C PHE A 33 18.31 -8.67 3.83
N LEU A 34 18.12 -9.74 4.60
CA LEU A 34 17.62 -9.67 5.99
C LEU A 34 18.62 -8.94 6.90
N LEU A 35 19.91 -9.30 6.83
CA LEU A 35 20.96 -8.66 7.63
C LEU A 35 21.11 -7.17 7.27
N GLY A 36 21.13 -6.85 5.97
CA GLY A 36 21.23 -5.47 5.50
C GLY A 36 20.03 -4.61 5.89
N SER A 37 18.80 -5.15 5.77
CA SER A 37 17.60 -4.43 6.19
C SER A 37 17.50 -4.28 7.71
N SER A 38 17.88 -5.30 8.49
CA SER A 38 17.96 -5.20 9.96
C SER A 38 18.88 -4.07 10.40
N TYR A 39 20.08 -4.01 9.81
CA TYR A 39 21.07 -2.99 10.14
C TYR A 39 20.54 -1.57 9.90
N LEU A 40 19.92 -1.34 8.73
CA LEU A 40 19.31 -0.05 8.39
C LEU A 40 18.13 0.30 9.31
N VAL A 41 17.33 -0.70 9.69
CA VAL A 41 16.24 -0.51 10.66
C VAL A 41 16.78 -0.08 12.01
N VAL A 42 17.78 -0.77 12.54
CA VAL A 42 18.42 -0.45 13.83
C VAL A 42 18.99 0.96 13.81
N LYS A 43 19.82 1.30 12.81
CA LYS A 43 20.35 2.68 12.69
C LYS A 43 19.23 3.72 12.54
N GLY A 44 18.17 3.41 11.79
CA GLY A 44 17.01 4.28 11.69
C GLY A 44 16.32 4.51 13.04
N TYR A 45 16.21 3.51 13.89
CA TYR A 45 15.69 3.67 15.25
C TYR A 45 16.64 4.46 16.15
N GLU A 46 17.95 4.28 16.00
CA GLU A 46 18.95 5.07 16.74
C GLU A 46 18.82 6.57 16.46
N THR A 47 18.49 6.97 15.23
CA THR A 47 18.27 8.40 14.92
C THR A 47 17.20 9.06 15.77
N LYS A 48 16.22 8.30 16.28
CA LYS A 48 15.18 8.86 17.18
C LYS A 48 15.73 9.30 18.53
N LYS A 49 16.89 8.78 18.92
CA LYS A 49 17.61 9.15 20.14
C LYS A 49 18.60 10.30 19.88
N TRP A 50 18.83 10.67 18.62
CA TRP A 50 19.79 11.73 18.29
C TRP A 50 19.25 13.12 18.67
N PRO A 51 20.11 13.99 19.24
CA PRO A 51 19.77 15.38 19.49
C PRO A 51 19.49 16.12 18.17
N SER A 52 18.66 17.16 18.24
CA SER A 52 18.31 17.98 17.08
C SER A 52 18.78 19.41 17.24
N VAL A 53 19.34 19.98 16.17
CA VAL A 53 19.76 21.38 16.09
C VAL A 53 19.23 22.01 14.81
N ASP A 54 19.15 23.33 14.78
CA ASP A 54 18.83 24.05 13.55
C ASP A 54 20.08 24.13 12.66
N GLY A 55 19.88 23.87 11.38
CA GLY A 55 20.89 23.97 10.33
C GLY A 55 20.34 24.70 9.12
N THR A 56 21.21 25.00 8.15
CA THR A 56 20.85 25.74 6.94
C THR A 56 21.20 24.91 5.71
N ILE A 57 20.29 24.85 4.73
CA ILE A 57 20.60 24.24 3.44
C ILE A 57 21.57 25.13 2.68
N VAL A 58 22.75 24.59 2.37
CA VAL A 58 23.80 25.29 1.62
C VAL A 58 23.58 25.13 0.12
N SER A 59 23.21 23.93 -0.33
CA SER A 59 22.94 23.68 -1.74
C SER A 59 21.92 22.58 -1.93
N SER A 60 21.13 22.69 -2.98
CA SER A 60 20.15 21.68 -3.38
C SER A 60 20.15 21.59 -4.89
N LYS A 61 20.69 20.50 -5.42
CA LYS A 61 20.87 20.33 -6.86
C LYS A 61 20.50 18.94 -7.33
N LEU A 62 20.09 18.85 -8.59
CA LEU A 62 19.83 17.58 -9.25
C LEU A 62 21.12 17.11 -9.94
N VAL A 63 21.66 15.98 -9.51
CA VAL A 63 22.86 15.36 -10.10
C VAL A 63 22.44 14.18 -10.97
N ARG A 64 22.92 14.14 -12.22
CA ARG A 64 22.63 13.07 -13.17
C ARG A 64 23.63 11.94 -13.02
N TYR A 65 23.13 10.71 -12.96
CA TYR A 65 23.90 9.46 -12.93
C TYR A 65 23.37 8.56 -14.05
N GLY A 66 23.96 8.66 -15.24
CA GLY A 66 23.49 7.98 -16.45
C GLY A 66 22.05 8.37 -16.84
N LYS A 67 21.16 7.37 -16.94
CA LYS A 67 19.72 7.57 -17.23
C LYS A 67 18.90 8.06 -16.02
N LYS A 68 19.49 8.20 -14.83
CA LYS A 68 18.80 8.54 -13.57
C LYS A 68 19.28 9.87 -13.02
N SER A 69 18.48 10.49 -12.15
CA SER A 69 18.85 11.72 -11.46
C SER A 69 18.61 11.59 -9.95
N ARG A 70 19.50 12.18 -9.14
CA ARG A 70 19.42 12.20 -7.68
C ARG A 70 19.45 13.64 -7.18
N ALA A 71 18.74 13.93 -6.10
CA ALA A 71 18.87 15.23 -5.43
C ALA A 71 20.06 15.14 -4.46
N LYS A 72 21.04 16.03 -4.65
CA LYS A 72 22.13 16.26 -3.69
C LYS A 72 21.79 17.52 -2.90
N ILE A 73 21.46 17.31 -1.62
CA ILE A 73 21.06 18.37 -0.69
C ILE A 73 22.12 18.43 0.38
N VAL A 74 22.86 19.52 0.43
CA VAL A 74 23.96 19.74 1.37
C VAL A 74 23.54 20.81 2.36
N TYR A 75 23.79 20.56 3.64
CA TYR A 75 23.40 21.46 4.72
C TYR A 75 24.50 21.55 5.77
N GLU A 76 24.50 22.67 6.48
CA GLU A 76 25.44 22.99 7.53
C GLU A 76 24.70 23.24 8.84
N TYR A 77 25.31 22.89 9.96
CA TYR A 77 24.74 23.07 11.30
C TYR A 77 25.86 23.28 12.31
N GLN A 78 25.54 23.86 13.46
CA GLN A 78 26.52 24.14 14.51
C GLN A 78 26.21 23.35 15.78
N VAL A 79 27.23 22.75 16.38
CA VAL A 79 27.15 22.11 17.69
C VAL A 79 28.35 22.60 18.51
N ASN A 80 28.11 23.13 19.70
CA ASN A 80 29.15 23.65 20.60
C ASN A 80 30.13 24.65 19.92
N GLY A 81 29.61 25.53 19.05
CA GLY A 81 30.40 26.53 18.32
C GLY A 81 31.12 25.99 17.07
N GLN A 82 31.21 24.68 16.87
CA GLN A 82 31.83 24.07 15.69
C GLN A 82 30.83 23.85 14.56
N LYS A 83 31.21 24.22 13.32
CA LYS A 83 30.39 24.02 12.12
C LYS A 83 30.62 22.63 11.52
N PHE A 84 29.53 21.94 11.21
CA PHE A 84 29.52 20.63 10.57
C PHE A 84 28.69 20.66 9.29
N LYS A 85 29.01 19.75 8.36
CA LYS A 85 28.36 19.64 7.05
C LYS A 85 27.94 18.20 6.79
N SER A 86 26.73 18.01 6.27
CA SER A 86 26.22 16.71 5.83
C SER A 86 25.35 16.86 4.59
N ASP A 87 25.19 15.77 3.85
CA ASP A 87 24.31 15.68 2.68
C ASP A 87 23.27 14.55 2.79
N ARG A 88 23.18 13.92 3.97
CA ARG A 88 22.24 12.82 4.20
C ARG A 88 20.88 13.32 4.64
N ILE A 89 19.85 12.81 3.99
CA ILE A 89 18.45 13.14 4.33
C ILE A 89 17.87 12.12 5.30
N THR A 90 18.27 10.85 5.14
CA THR A 90 17.93 9.69 5.98
C THR A 90 19.18 8.81 6.12
N VAL A 91 19.18 7.87 7.06
CA VAL A 91 20.31 6.92 7.25
C VAL A 91 20.57 6.09 5.99
N GLU A 92 19.51 5.81 5.22
CA GLU A 92 19.60 5.27 3.88
C GLU A 92 20.23 6.30 2.94
N SER A 93 21.52 6.15 2.66
CA SER A 93 22.24 6.96 1.67
C SER A 93 22.14 6.43 0.25
N LEU A 94 21.60 5.22 0.04
CA LEU A 94 21.71 4.51 -1.23
C LEU A 94 20.37 3.86 -1.63
N ILE A 95 19.79 4.32 -2.74
CA ILE A 95 19.37 3.54 -3.94
C ILE A 95 18.26 4.25 -4.74
N ASN A 96 18.49 4.35 -6.05
CA ASN A 96 17.57 4.64 -7.18
C ASN A 96 16.25 5.37 -6.91
N ILE A 97 16.35 6.66 -6.63
CA ILE A 97 15.21 7.59 -6.66
C ILE A 97 14.82 7.88 -8.13
N THR A 98 13.53 7.87 -8.45
CA THR A 98 13.06 8.25 -9.80
C THR A 98 13.35 9.73 -10.06
N THR A 99 13.60 10.13 -11.31
CA THR A 99 13.89 11.53 -11.67
C THR A 99 12.81 12.51 -11.16
N ARG A 100 11.54 12.09 -11.12
CA ARG A 100 10.43 12.87 -10.58
C ARG A 100 10.52 13.09 -9.07
N THR A 101 10.88 12.06 -8.31
CA THR A 101 11.00 12.15 -6.84
C THR A 101 12.24 12.94 -6.44
N ALA A 102 13.35 12.80 -7.18
CA ALA A 102 14.55 13.64 -7.01
C ALA A 102 14.24 15.13 -7.26
N LYS A 103 13.53 15.46 -8.35
CA LYS A 103 13.06 16.84 -8.62
C LYS A 103 12.17 17.38 -7.49
N SER A 104 11.25 16.56 -6.97
CA SER A 104 10.39 16.97 -5.86
C SER A 104 11.17 17.22 -4.56
N LEU A 105 12.24 16.46 -4.31
CA LEU A 105 13.05 16.59 -3.11
C LEU A 105 13.93 17.84 -3.16
N ALA A 106 14.56 18.10 -4.30
CA ALA A 106 15.35 19.31 -4.51
C ALA A 106 14.49 20.59 -4.37
N ARG A 107 13.24 20.58 -4.85
CA ARG A 107 12.31 21.71 -4.68
C ARG A 107 11.87 21.96 -3.24
N ARG A 108 11.90 20.92 -2.40
CA ARG A 108 11.43 20.96 -1.00
C ARG A 108 12.49 21.56 -0.06
N TYR A 109 13.76 21.39 -0.38
CA TYR A 109 14.87 21.88 0.40
C TYR A 109 15.60 22.91 -0.44
N ARG A 110 15.27 24.19 -0.30
CA ARG A 110 15.89 25.27 -1.07
C ARG A 110 17.11 25.80 -0.32
N ALA A 111 18.11 26.27 -1.06
CA ALA A 111 19.27 26.91 -0.45
C ALA A 111 18.82 28.12 0.40
N GLY A 112 19.43 28.29 1.57
CA GLY A 112 19.07 29.31 2.56
C GLY A 112 17.93 28.94 3.51
N GLU A 113 17.22 27.82 3.30
CA GLU A 113 16.17 27.40 4.24
C GLU A 113 16.75 26.83 5.53
N VAL A 114 16.19 27.26 6.65
CA VAL A 114 16.48 26.70 7.98
C VAL A 114 15.76 25.36 8.12
N VAL A 115 16.52 24.32 8.44
CA VAL A 115 16.03 22.95 8.58
C VAL A 115 16.48 22.35 9.90
N ARG A 116 15.69 21.40 10.41
CA ARG A 116 16.10 20.62 11.57
C ARG A 116 17.07 19.52 11.14
N VAL A 117 18.23 19.50 11.77
CA VAL A 117 19.24 18.46 11.64
C VAL A 117 19.22 17.60 12.90
N TYR A 118 19.11 16.28 12.72
CA TYR A 118 19.33 15.31 13.78
C TYR A 118 20.77 14.84 13.66
N TYR A 119 21.62 15.31 14.57
CA TYR A 119 23.04 15.06 14.46
C TYR A 119 23.45 13.87 15.31
N ASN A 120 24.35 13.06 14.76
CA ASN A 120 24.93 11.95 15.50
C ASN A 120 26.15 12.50 16.29
N PRO A 121 26.13 12.45 17.64
CA PRO A 121 27.23 12.95 18.46
C PRO A 121 28.56 12.20 18.29
N LYS A 122 28.51 10.96 17.76
CA LYS A 122 29.69 10.11 17.55
C LYS A 122 30.30 10.29 16.15
N ASP A 123 29.47 10.50 15.14
CA ASP A 123 29.90 10.71 13.76
C ASP A 123 29.01 11.74 13.06
N HIS A 124 29.49 12.98 12.99
CA HIS A 124 28.76 14.10 12.40
C HIS A 124 28.39 13.91 10.92
N LYS A 125 29.10 13.03 10.17
CA LYS A 125 28.77 12.71 8.77
C LYS A 125 27.52 11.85 8.63
N ASP A 126 27.14 11.14 9.69
CA ASP A 126 25.93 10.30 9.72
C ASP A 126 24.66 11.10 10.06
N SER A 127 24.78 12.41 10.32
CA SER A 127 23.66 13.30 10.64
C SER A 127 22.64 13.39 9.51
N VAL A 128 21.35 13.52 9.85
CA VAL A 128 20.22 13.41 8.91
C VAL A 128 19.17 14.51 9.09
N LEU A 129 18.41 14.80 8.03
CA LEU A 129 17.27 15.73 8.07
C LEU A 129 15.94 15.08 8.51
N LYS A 130 15.84 13.75 8.43
CA LYS A 130 14.63 12.99 8.77
C LYS A 130 14.95 11.80 9.66
N LEU A 131 14.12 11.62 10.67
CA LEU A 131 14.17 10.48 11.58
C LEU A 131 13.69 9.20 10.92
N GLY A 132 14.30 8.09 11.31
CA GLY A 132 13.85 6.76 10.95
C GLY A 132 14.32 6.26 9.60
N VAL A 133 13.60 5.26 9.14
CA VAL A 133 13.89 4.44 7.97
C VAL A 133 13.01 4.96 6.80
N GLY A 134 13.57 5.07 5.60
CA GLY A 134 12.86 5.46 4.39
C GLY A 134 11.78 4.45 3.96
N ASN A 135 11.00 4.80 2.94
CA ASN A 135 10.01 3.87 2.39
C ASN A 135 10.65 2.65 1.71
N GLU A 136 11.92 2.74 1.35
CA GLU A 136 12.61 1.73 0.54
C GLU A 136 12.99 0.50 1.36
N VAL A 137 13.41 0.64 2.62
CA VAL A 137 13.63 -0.53 3.50
C VAL A 137 12.33 -1.29 3.76
N LYS A 138 11.17 -0.62 3.74
CA LYS A 138 9.88 -1.34 3.77
C LYS A 138 9.70 -2.23 2.54
N VAL A 139 10.17 -1.77 1.37
CA VAL A 139 10.19 -2.55 0.13
C VAL A 139 11.18 -3.70 0.24
N PHE A 140 12.38 -3.49 0.78
CA PHE A 140 13.36 -4.58 1.00
C PHE A 140 12.84 -5.66 1.97
N CYS A 141 12.20 -5.26 3.08
CA CYS A 141 11.56 -6.22 4.00
C CYS A 141 10.42 -6.99 3.31
N LEU A 142 9.61 -6.31 2.48
CA LEU A 142 8.57 -6.97 1.68
C LEU A 142 9.16 -7.94 0.66
N MET A 143 10.21 -7.55 -0.06
CA MET A 143 10.86 -8.39 -1.07
C MET A 143 11.52 -9.61 -0.44
N SER A 144 12.21 -9.45 0.69
CA SER A 144 12.74 -10.58 1.46
C SER A 144 11.64 -11.56 1.87
N PHE A 145 10.50 -11.05 2.35
CA PHE A 145 9.33 -11.87 2.65
C PHE A 145 8.80 -12.61 1.40
N PHE A 146 8.76 -11.96 0.23
CA PHE A 146 8.38 -12.62 -1.02
C PHE A 146 9.38 -13.69 -1.47
N PHE A 147 10.69 -13.43 -1.40
CA PHE A 147 11.73 -14.43 -1.73
C PHE A 147 11.63 -15.65 -0.81
N CYS A 148 11.30 -15.46 0.47
CA CYS A 148 11.02 -16.56 1.38
C CYS A 148 9.82 -17.39 0.89
N ILE A 149 8.72 -16.76 0.47
CA ILE A 149 7.53 -17.46 -0.06
C ILE A 149 7.83 -18.20 -1.38
N PHE A 150 8.60 -17.61 -2.28
CA PHE A 150 8.96 -18.28 -3.54
C PHE A 150 9.91 -19.47 -3.31
N GLY A 151 10.80 -19.39 -2.31
CA GLY A 151 11.56 -20.54 -1.81
C GLY A 151 10.65 -21.69 -1.35
N LEU A 152 9.56 -21.37 -0.61
CA LEU A 152 8.55 -22.36 -0.18
C LEU A 152 7.86 -23.05 -1.36
N LEU A 153 7.49 -22.29 -2.40
CA LEU A 153 6.80 -22.83 -3.58
C LEU A 153 7.74 -23.65 -4.47
N GLY A 154 9.03 -23.27 -4.56
CA GLY A 154 10.06 -24.04 -5.25
C GLY A 154 10.28 -25.42 -4.62
N LEU A 155 10.35 -25.48 -3.29
CA LEU A 155 10.46 -26.75 -2.54
C LEU A 155 9.28 -27.69 -2.80
N LYS A 156 8.07 -27.14 -2.98
CA LYS A 156 6.86 -27.93 -3.28
C LYS A 156 6.87 -28.53 -4.70
N ARG A 157 7.56 -27.89 -5.64
CA ARG A 157 7.64 -28.30 -7.05
C ARG A 157 8.78 -29.27 -7.35
N PHE A 158 9.86 -29.22 -6.57
CA PHE A 158 11.02 -30.13 -6.69
C PHE A 158 11.03 -31.27 -5.66
N GLY A 159 10.08 -31.30 -4.72
CA GLY A 159 9.89 -32.38 -3.73
C GLY A 159 9.18 -33.62 -4.29
N GLY A 160 9.48 -34.01 -5.53
CA GLY A 160 9.02 -35.28 -6.09
C GLY A 160 9.69 -36.47 -5.39
N GLN A 161 8.92 -37.54 -5.16
CA GLN A 161 9.43 -38.81 -4.62
C GLN A 161 10.39 -39.41 -5.64
N VAL A 162 11.65 -39.64 -5.25
CA VAL A 162 12.61 -40.39 -6.06
C VAL A 162 12.74 -41.74 -5.39
N ASP A 163 12.18 -42.78 -6.00
CA ASP A 163 12.43 -44.16 -5.59
C ASP A 163 13.80 -44.55 -6.14
N GLU A 164 14.81 -44.75 -5.28
CA GLU A 164 16.02 -45.45 -5.70
C GLU A 164 15.72 -46.95 -5.78
N VAL A 165 15.81 -47.50 -6.99
CA VAL A 165 15.82 -48.95 -7.23
C VAL A 165 17.29 -49.38 -7.22
N TYR A 166 17.65 -50.28 -6.32
CA TYR A 166 18.95 -50.96 -6.37
C TYR A 166 18.71 -52.42 -6.77
N THR A 167 19.55 -52.92 -7.68
CA THR A 167 19.60 -54.34 -8.03
C THR A 167 20.42 -55.06 -6.95
N ILE A 168 19.89 -56.14 -6.38
CA ILE A 168 20.64 -57.02 -5.46
C ILE A 168 21.58 -57.87 -6.33
N PRO A 169 22.82 -58.17 -5.92
CA PRO A 169 23.70 -59.04 -6.71
C PRO A 169 23.13 -60.45 -6.84
N GLN A 170 23.43 -61.09 -7.97
CA GLN A 170 22.94 -62.41 -8.39
C GLN A 170 22.98 -63.44 -7.27
N GLN A 171 21.88 -64.18 -7.13
CA GLN A 171 21.81 -65.36 -6.26
C GLN A 171 21.58 -66.57 -7.17
N GLU A 172 22.58 -67.42 -7.29
CA GLU A 172 22.46 -68.70 -8.02
C GLU A 172 21.51 -69.61 -7.24
N VAL A 173 20.47 -70.09 -7.91
CA VAL A 173 19.57 -71.10 -7.36
C VAL A 173 19.86 -72.42 -8.09
N GLU A 174 20.40 -73.39 -7.37
CA GLU A 174 20.55 -74.77 -7.85
C GLU A 174 19.22 -75.50 -7.69
N ILE A 175 18.69 -76.03 -8.80
CA ILE A 175 17.52 -76.90 -8.78
C ILE A 175 18.01 -78.32 -9.10
N GLU A 176 18.01 -79.21 -8.11
CA GLU A 176 18.23 -80.65 -8.33
C GLU A 176 16.92 -81.31 -8.82
N LEU A 177 16.90 -81.71 -10.10
CA LEU A 177 16.04 -82.80 -10.57
C LEU A 177 16.81 -84.11 -10.35
N GLY A 178 16.10 -85.15 -9.89
CA GLY A 178 16.67 -86.41 -9.42
C GLY A 178 17.78 -87.03 -10.27
N ASP A 179 18.75 -87.60 -9.56
CA ASP A 179 19.97 -88.28 -9.99
C ASP A 179 20.72 -87.65 -11.18
N LYS A 180 21.45 -86.59 -10.82
CA LYS A 180 22.71 -86.10 -11.40
C LYS A 180 22.62 -85.28 -12.69
N GLN A 181 21.77 -84.24 -12.71
CA GLN A 181 22.07 -82.97 -13.40
C GLN A 181 21.56 -81.76 -12.59
N VAL A 182 22.46 -80.84 -12.24
CA VAL A 182 22.13 -79.53 -11.63
C VAL A 182 22.12 -78.47 -12.74
N LEU A 183 21.00 -77.77 -12.90
CA LEU A 183 20.87 -76.62 -13.79
C LEU A 183 20.92 -75.34 -12.96
N GLN A 184 21.90 -74.48 -13.25
CA GLN A 184 21.96 -73.14 -12.67
C GLN A 184 21.10 -72.17 -13.50
N VAL A 185 20.15 -71.50 -12.87
CA VAL A 185 19.33 -70.44 -13.48
C VAL A 185 19.50 -69.15 -12.68
N GLU A 186 19.83 -68.06 -13.35
CA GLU A 186 19.93 -66.71 -12.76
C GLU A 186 18.56 -66.02 -12.79
N GLU A 187 18.04 -65.57 -11.64
CA GLU A 187 16.81 -64.78 -11.56
C GLU A 187 17.08 -63.39 -10.94
N GLU A 188 16.85 -62.31 -11.68
CA GLU A 188 16.95 -60.93 -11.14
C GLU A 188 15.65 -60.53 -10.41
N THR A 189 15.70 -60.34 -9.08
CA THR A 189 14.58 -59.74 -8.32
C THR A 189 14.86 -58.29 -7.93
N LYS A 190 14.01 -57.36 -8.38
CA LYS A 190 14.08 -55.91 -8.04
C LYS A 190 13.09 -55.58 -6.92
N GLN A 191 13.58 -55.13 -5.76
CA GLN A 191 12.73 -54.61 -4.66
C GLN A 191 12.87 -53.09 -4.47
N LYS A 192 11.74 -52.41 -4.23
CA LYS A 192 11.67 -50.98 -3.86
C LYS A 192 11.45 -50.81 -2.35
N LYS A 193 12.31 -50.03 -1.67
CA LYS A 193 12.10 -49.60 -0.27
C LYS A 193 11.73 -48.10 -0.18
N PRO A 194 10.68 -47.71 0.58
CA PRO A 194 10.33 -46.30 0.75
C PRO A 194 11.25 -45.60 1.77
N ILE A 195 12.00 -44.59 1.33
CA ILE A 195 12.86 -43.76 2.21
C ILE A 195 12.02 -42.72 2.95
N ARG A 196 11.93 -42.83 4.28
CA ARG A 196 11.11 -41.94 5.15
C ARG A 196 11.83 -40.70 5.72
N LYS A 197 13.13 -40.48 5.45
CA LYS A 197 13.95 -39.50 6.22
C LYS A 197 14.19 -38.11 5.60
N SER A 198 13.85 -37.80 4.34
CA SER A 198 14.16 -36.47 3.77
C SER A 198 13.11 -35.37 4.04
N ARG A 199 11.85 -35.74 4.29
CA ARG A 199 10.77 -34.76 4.53
C ARG A 199 10.88 -34.07 5.90
N ALA A 200 11.25 -34.80 6.95
CA ALA A 200 11.26 -34.26 8.31
C ALA A 200 12.36 -33.18 8.54
N LEU A 201 13.56 -33.38 8.00
CA LEU A 201 14.67 -32.44 8.17
C LEU A 201 14.42 -31.09 7.46
N ASN A 202 13.75 -31.14 6.30
CA ASN A 202 13.34 -29.95 5.56
C ASN A 202 12.15 -29.21 6.22
N PHE A 203 11.27 -29.92 6.94
CA PHE A 203 10.17 -29.31 7.69
C PHE A 203 10.63 -28.65 9.00
N ALA A 204 11.56 -29.26 9.72
CA ALA A 204 12.09 -28.68 10.96
C ALA A 204 12.86 -27.38 10.72
N THR A 205 13.73 -27.35 9.70
CA THR A 205 14.43 -26.13 9.26
C THR A 205 13.45 -25.06 8.77
N LEU A 206 12.36 -25.46 8.11
CA LEU A 206 11.29 -24.56 7.67
C LEU A 206 10.53 -23.91 8.83
N ILE A 207 10.18 -24.71 9.85
CA ILE A 207 9.46 -24.22 11.03
C ILE A 207 10.34 -23.25 11.82
N ILE A 208 11.61 -23.58 12.04
CA ILE A 208 12.58 -22.68 12.68
C ILE A 208 12.70 -21.37 11.88
N PHE A 209 12.78 -21.45 10.54
CA PHE A 209 12.87 -20.27 9.67
C PHE A 209 11.60 -19.40 9.71
N ILE A 210 10.41 -20.00 9.72
CA ILE A 210 9.12 -19.27 9.86
C ILE A 210 9.02 -18.65 11.25
N LEU A 211 9.40 -19.38 12.31
CA LEU A 211 9.37 -18.86 13.68
C LEU A 211 10.32 -17.67 13.83
N VAL A 212 11.55 -17.72 13.28
CA VAL A 212 12.47 -16.58 13.31
C VAL A 212 11.89 -15.38 12.55
N ASN A 213 11.35 -15.57 11.35
CA ASN A 213 10.81 -14.46 10.55
C ASN A 213 9.51 -13.86 11.13
N VAL A 214 8.61 -14.70 11.68
CA VAL A 214 7.30 -14.27 12.19
C VAL A 214 7.37 -13.81 13.64
N PHE A 215 8.14 -14.47 14.51
CA PHE A 215 8.19 -14.10 15.94
C PHE A 215 9.30 -13.14 16.30
N VAL A 216 10.47 -13.22 15.66
CA VAL A 216 11.58 -12.29 15.95
C VAL A 216 11.46 -11.02 15.11
N PHE A 217 11.12 -11.16 13.83
CA PHE A 217 11.18 -10.04 12.89
C PHE A 217 9.88 -9.22 12.83
N TRP A 218 8.70 -9.86 12.90
CA TRP A 218 7.41 -9.15 12.84
C TRP A 218 7.23 -8.08 13.92
N PRO A 219 7.58 -8.30 15.21
CA PRO A 219 7.51 -7.25 16.22
C PRO A 219 8.41 -6.04 15.91
N MET A 220 9.56 -6.26 15.28
CA MET A 220 10.50 -5.21 14.85
C MET A 220 9.99 -4.36 13.68
N VAL A 221 9.32 -4.99 12.69
CA VAL A 221 8.81 -4.29 11.50
C VAL A 221 7.34 -3.83 11.61
N LYS A 222 6.55 -4.38 12.54
CA LYS A 222 5.15 -3.98 12.81
C LYS A 222 4.99 -2.46 13.00
N PRO A 223 5.88 -1.73 13.71
CA PRO A 223 5.77 -0.28 13.80
C PRO A 223 5.98 0.45 12.46
N LEU A 224 6.70 -0.14 11.48
CA LEU A 224 6.90 0.48 10.16
C LEU A 224 5.63 0.51 9.31
N PHE A 225 4.73 -0.48 9.49
CA PHE A 225 3.49 -0.61 8.71
C PHE A 225 2.28 0.00 9.41
N PHE A 226 2.22 -0.06 10.74
CA PHE A 226 1.05 0.38 11.51
C PHE A 226 1.21 1.75 12.16
N ASN A 227 2.43 2.29 12.23
CA ASN A 227 2.62 3.68 12.62
C ASN A 227 2.48 4.55 11.36
N LYS A 228 1.26 5.04 11.11
CA LYS A 228 1.04 6.11 10.13
C LYS A 228 1.92 7.27 10.55
N GLY A 229 3.03 7.47 9.85
CA GLY A 229 3.84 8.68 9.95
C GLY A 229 2.96 9.88 9.67
N ARG A 230 2.35 10.43 10.72
CA ARG A 230 1.85 11.79 10.68
C ARG A 230 3.10 12.63 10.52
N TYR A 231 3.15 13.34 9.41
CA TYR A 231 4.07 14.44 9.21
C TYR A 231 3.93 15.38 10.40
N GLU A 232 4.85 15.29 11.36
CA GLU A 232 4.97 16.32 12.38
C GLU A 232 5.52 17.56 11.69
N LYS A 233 4.68 18.59 11.61
CA LYS A 233 5.15 19.96 11.34
C LYS A 233 6.24 20.31 12.34
N THR A 234 7.22 21.09 11.86
CA THR A 234 8.44 21.50 12.56
C THR A 234 8.16 21.99 14.00
N PRO A 235 8.95 21.57 15.00
CA PRO A 235 8.77 22.08 16.36
C PRO A 235 9.14 23.55 16.56
N THR A 236 9.66 24.25 15.54
CA THR A 236 9.81 25.71 15.54
C THR A 236 8.46 26.43 15.38
N GLU A 237 7.52 25.92 14.58
CA GLU A 237 6.12 26.39 14.60
C GLU A 237 5.45 26.08 15.95
N LYS A 238 5.69 24.89 16.52
CA LYS A 238 5.14 24.54 17.85
C LYS A 238 5.80 25.32 19.00
N ARG A 239 7.11 25.65 18.94
CA ARG A 239 7.83 26.40 20.00
C ARG A 239 7.62 27.90 19.93
N ALA A 240 7.48 28.49 18.73
CA ALA A 240 7.12 29.90 18.60
C ALA A 240 5.69 30.16 19.13
N ILE A 241 4.79 29.19 19.01
CA ILE A 241 3.45 29.24 19.60
C ILE A 241 3.48 28.88 21.11
N SER A 242 4.30 27.89 21.52
CA SER A 242 4.35 27.36 22.89
C SER A 242 5.07 28.26 23.91
N LYS A 243 5.92 29.20 23.48
CA LYS A 243 6.55 30.19 24.38
C LYS A 243 5.62 31.38 24.69
N LYS A 244 4.46 31.50 24.03
CA LYS A 244 3.46 32.55 24.29
C LYS A 244 2.26 32.10 25.13
N THR A 245 2.20 30.83 25.57
CA THR A 245 1.00 30.31 26.27
C THR A 245 1.31 29.73 27.64
N SER A 246 0.65 30.29 28.67
CA SER A 246 0.80 29.95 30.10
C SER A 246 0.39 28.48 30.40
N PRO A 247 0.79 27.91 31.55
CA PRO A 247 0.41 26.54 31.94
C PRO A 247 -1.11 26.29 31.89
N LYS A 248 -1.93 27.27 32.30
CA LYS A 248 -3.40 27.26 32.16
C LYS A 248 -3.87 27.15 30.70
N GLN A 249 -3.17 27.78 29.75
CA GLN A 249 -3.48 27.67 28.33
C GLN A 249 -3.04 26.34 27.71
N ARG A 250 -1.96 25.72 28.23
CA ARG A 250 -1.55 24.36 27.82
C ARG A 250 -2.56 23.32 28.27
N GLU A 251 -3.02 23.40 29.51
CA GLU A 251 -4.07 22.55 30.05
C GLU A 251 -5.40 22.74 29.31
N ARG A 252 -5.81 23.99 29.04
CA ARG A 252 -6.93 24.30 28.14
C ARG A 252 -6.74 23.74 26.72
N SER A 253 -5.54 23.79 26.14
CA SER A 253 -5.26 23.23 24.81
C SER A 253 -5.25 21.70 24.79
N SER A 254 -4.82 21.08 25.89
CA SER A 254 -4.86 19.64 26.14
C SER A 254 -6.32 19.17 26.25
N ASN A 255 -7.13 19.85 27.06
CA ASN A 255 -8.57 19.59 27.18
C ASN A 255 -9.32 19.87 25.87
N LYS A 256 -8.95 20.91 25.11
CA LYS A 256 -9.54 21.20 23.79
C LYS A 256 -9.16 20.14 22.75
N LYS A 257 -7.96 19.55 22.82
CA LYS A 257 -7.53 18.43 21.97
C LYS A 257 -8.18 17.10 22.39
N ALA A 258 -8.35 16.86 23.69
CA ALA A 258 -9.06 15.70 24.22
C ALA A 258 -10.54 15.76 23.84
N GLY A 259 -11.19 16.92 24.03
CA GLY A 259 -12.55 17.21 23.58
C GLY A 259 -12.70 17.05 22.06
N SER A 260 -11.77 17.59 21.27
CA SER A 260 -11.79 17.40 19.81
C SER A 260 -11.66 15.92 19.40
N LYS A 261 -10.82 15.13 20.08
CA LYS A 261 -10.68 13.69 19.81
C LYS A 261 -11.98 12.93 20.11
N THR A 262 -12.68 13.29 21.18
CA THR A 262 -14.00 12.74 21.54
C THR A 262 -15.04 13.12 20.48
N VAL A 263 -15.11 14.39 20.08
CA VAL A 263 -15.99 14.88 19.01
C VAL A 263 -15.76 14.13 17.69
N TRP A 264 -14.50 13.87 17.32
CA TRP A 264 -14.19 13.07 16.11
C TRP A 264 -14.67 11.61 16.21
N LYS A 265 -14.64 11.01 17.42
CA LYS A 265 -15.14 9.66 17.66
C LYS A 265 -16.67 9.62 17.51
N GLU A 266 -17.35 10.60 18.08
CA GLU A 266 -18.81 10.75 17.99
C GLU A 266 -19.27 11.04 16.56
N ALA A 267 -18.65 12.00 15.88
CA ALA A 267 -18.95 12.30 14.47
C ALA A 267 -18.78 11.06 13.57
N LYS A 268 -17.76 10.23 13.84
CA LYS A 268 -17.57 8.95 13.14
C LYS A 268 -18.70 7.95 13.46
N ALA A 269 -19.14 7.89 14.71
CA ALA A 269 -20.25 7.03 15.13
C ALA A 269 -21.58 7.46 14.49
N LEU A 270 -21.90 8.76 14.51
CA LEU A 270 -23.07 9.32 13.83
C LEU A 270 -23.04 9.04 12.34
N LYS A 271 -21.90 9.22 11.68
CA LYS A 271 -21.76 8.87 10.27
C LYS A 271 -22.04 7.38 10.00
N SER A 272 -21.57 6.49 10.89
CA SER A 272 -21.85 5.05 10.80
C SER A 272 -23.35 4.74 10.99
N ARG A 273 -24.00 5.39 11.97
CA ARG A 273 -25.45 5.28 12.20
C ARG A 273 -26.24 5.78 10.99
N GLY A 274 -25.89 6.95 10.44
CA GLY A 274 -26.49 7.49 9.22
C GLY A 274 -26.39 6.51 8.04
N PHE A 275 -25.26 5.82 7.86
CA PHE A 275 -25.15 4.78 6.83
C PHE A 275 -26.06 3.57 7.06
N LYS A 276 -26.25 3.15 8.32
CA LYS A 276 -27.20 2.08 8.63
C LYS A 276 -28.63 2.50 8.28
N LEU A 277 -29.01 3.73 8.61
CA LEU A 277 -30.33 4.30 8.28
C LEU A 277 -30.55 4.40 6.77
N LEU A 278 -29.53 4.83 6.01
CA LEU A 278 -29.58 4.85 4.54
C LEU A 278 -29.81 3.46 3.94
N LYS A 279 -29.17 2.42 4.50
CA LYS A 279 -29.38 1.03 4.08
C LYS A 279 -30.79 0.54 4.40
N ALA A 280 -31.32 0.94 5.57
CA ALA A 280 -32.70 0.67 5.98
C ALA A 280 -33.75 1.54 5.26
N ARG A 281 -33.34 2.37 4.27
CA ARG A 281 -34.21 3.30 3.53
C ARG A 281 -34.91 4.36 4.41
N LYS A 282 -34.43 4.58 5.63
CA LYS A 282 -34.92 5.61 6.56
C LYS A 282 -34.24 6.95 6.27
N TYR A 283 -34.64 7.59 5.18
CA TYR A 283 -33.92 8.74 4.62
C TYR A 283 -34.01 10.00 5.48
N ASP A 284 -35.16 10.29 6.07
CA ASP A 284 -35.34 11.46 6.91
C ASP A 284 -34.57 11.34 8.24
N GLU A 285 -34.61 10.16 8.88
CA GLU A 285 -33.79 9.87 10.05
C GLU A 285 -32.29 9.96 9.72
N ALA A 286 -31.88 9.46 8.54
CA ALA A 286 -30.49 9.55 8.11
C ALA A 286 -30.04 11.00 7.95
N ALA A 287 -30.87 11.85 7.33
CA ALA A 287 -30.58 13.28 7.17
C ALA A 287 -30.39 13.96 8.54
N LYS A 288 -31.27 13.70 9.52
CA LYS A 288 -31.14 14.22 10.89
C LYS A 288 -29.81 13.83 11.53
N VAL A 289 -29.45 12.55 11.50
CA VAL A 289 -28.18 12.06 12.06
C VAL A 289 -26.95 12.66 11.37
N PHE A 290 -27.01 12.92 10.06
CA PHE A 290 -25.92 13.61 9.38
C PHE A 290 -25.85 15.11 9.70
N HIS A 291 -26.97 15.77 9.99
CA HIS A 291 -26.97 17.14 10.52
C HIS A 291 -26.39 17.21 11.93
N GLU A 292 -26.71 16.26 12.81
CA GLU A 292 -26.05 16.12 14.12
C GLU A 292 -24.53 15.97 13.95
N CYS A 293 -24.10 15.19 12.96
CA CYS A 293 -22.69 15.05 12.62
C CYS A 293 -22.06 16.37 12.15
N LEU A 294 -22.76 17.18 11.35
CA LEU A 294 -22.28 18.52 10.97
C LEU A 294 -22.19 19.44 12.17
N ALA A 295 -23.19 19.46 13.05
CA ALA A 295 -23.18 20.28 14.26
C ALA A 295 -21.96 19.96 15.14
N LEU A 296 -21.62 18.66 15.30
CA LEU A 296 -20.38 18.26 15.97
C LEU A 296 -19.14 18.76 15.24
N LEU A 297 -19.09 18.65 13.91
CA LEU A 297 -17.97 19.17 13.13
C LEU A 297 -17.83 20.69 13.26
N ASP A 298 -18.94 21.43 13.35
CA ASP A 298 -18.95 22.89 13.56
C ASP A 298 -18.26 23.28 14.87
N THR A 299 -18.38 22.49 15.93
CA THR A 299 -17.70 22.77 17.22
C THR A 299 -16.17 22.74 17.16
N ILE A 300 -15.58 22.06 16.16
CA ILE A 300 -14.13 21.84 16.07
C ILE A 300 -13.47 22.47 14.84
N GLY A 301 -14.25 22.93 13.85
CA GLY A 301 -13.70 23.56 12.65
C GLY A 301 -14.66 23.69 11.47
N GLY A 302 -15.86 23.15 11.56
CA GLY A 302 -16.95 23.32 10.59
C GLY A 302 -16.52 23.12 9.14
N GLU A 303 -16.84 24.10 8.30
CA GLU A 303 -16.58 24.07 6.86
C GLU A 303 -15.07 23.95 6.52
N GLU A 304 -14.15 24.27 7.45
CA GLU A 304 -12.69 24.06 7.28
C GLU A 304 -12.30 22.59 7.19
N LEU A 305 -13.11 21.71 7.76
CA LEU A 305 -12.78 20.31 7.85
C LEU A 305 -12.95 19.62 6.48
N PRO A 306 -11.97 18.82 6.02
CA PRO A 306 -12.11 18.01 4.81
C PRO A 306 -13.31 17.05 4.83
N ALA A 307 -13.78 16.68 6.03
CA ALA A 307 -14.93 15.82 6.21
C ALA A 307 -16.27 16.53 5.97
N TYR A 308 -16.33 17.87 6.08
CA TYR A 308 -17.58 18.63 6.05
C TYR A 308 -18.35 18.48 4.71
N PRO A 309 -17.72 18.67 3.53
CA PRO A 309 -18.41 18.45 2.25
C PRO A 309 -18.84 17.00 2.05
N ALA A 310 -18.09 16.04 2.60
CA ALA A 310 -18.44 14.63 2.52
C ALA A 310 -19.70 14.30 3.33
N VAL A 311 -19.91 14.93 4.48
CA VAL A 311 -21.15 14.78 5.28
C VAL A 311 -22.33 15.47 4.58
N LEU A 312 -22.13 16.66 4.01
CA LEU A 312 -23.15 17.32 3.18
C LEU A 312 -23.60 16.43 2.01
N ASN A 313 -22.69 15.69 1.38
CA ASN A 313 -23.05 14.74 0.33
C ASN A 313 -24.02 13.65 0.78
N TYR A 314 -23.89 13.19 2.03
CA TYR A 314 -24.81 12.19 2.58
C TYR A 314 -26.16 12.79 2.94
N ILE A 315 -26.20 14.05 3.42
CA ILE A 315 -27.45 14.79 3.62
C ILE A 315 -28.17 14.98 2.28
N GLY A 316 -27.46 15.46 1.26
CA GLY A 316 -28.00 15.64 -0.09
C GLY A 316 -28.53 14.33 -0.67
N TYR A 317 -27.84 13.22 -0.44
CA TYR A 317 -28.27 11.89 -0.88
C TYR A 317 -29.53 11.42 -0.14
N SER A 318 -29.60 11.69 1.17
CA SER A 318 -30.77 11.36 2.00
C SER A 318 -31.99 12.10 1.49
N TYR A 319 -31.89 13.42 1.26
CA TYR A 319 -32.97 14.22 0.68
C TYR A 319 -33.38 13.76 -0.72
N TYR A 320 -32.41 13.47 -1.60
CA TYR A 320 -32.71 12.96 -2.95
C TYR A 320 -33.53 11.66 -2.91
N LYS A 321 -33.14 10.74 -2.01
CA LYS A 321 -33.82 9.45 -1.87
C LYS A 321 -35.17 9.58 -1.15
N GLY A 322 -35.31 10.55 -0.25
CA GLY A 322 -36.58 10.91 0.40
C GLY A 322 -37.50 11.80 -0.45
N GLY A 323 -37.17 12.08 -1.72
CA GLY A 323 -38.01 12.90 -2.62
C GLY A 323 -37.89 14.41 -2.45
N LYS A 324 -37.11 14.89 -1.47
CA LYS A 324 -36.86 16.31 -1.15
C LYS A 324 -35.84 16.91 -2.12
N LEU A 325 -36.24 17.13 -3.37
CA LEU A 325 -35.32 17.50 -4.45
C LEU A 325 -34.73 18.90 -4.29
N LYS A 326 -35.50 19.89 -3.79
CA LYS A 326 -35.02 21.28 -3.60
C LYS A 326 -33.94 21.35 -2.52
N GLU A 327 -34.14 20.64 -1.41
CA GLU A 327 -33.21 20.54 -0.30
C GLU A 327 -31.94 19.78 -0.71
N SER A 328 -32.10 18.72 -1.49
CA SER A 328 -30.99 17.97 -2.08
C SER A 328 -30.13 18.86 -2.98
N GLU A 329 -30.75 19.61 -3.89
CA GLU A 329 -30.08 20.56 -4.78
C GLU A 329 -29.24 21.58 -4.00
N LYS A 330 -29.87 22.28 -3.04
CA LYS A 330 -29.22 23.26 -2.18
C LYS A 330 -28.03 22.67 -1.44
N THR A 331 -28.19 21.45 -0.91
CA THR A 331 -27.15 20.77 -0.14
C THR A 331 -25.95 20.39 -1.01
N TYR A 332 -26.16 19.83 -2.20
CA TYR A 332 -25.07 19.49 -3.11
C TYR A 332 -24.34 20.72 -3.64
N LYS A 333 -25.07 21.80 -3.99
CA LYS A 333 -24.46 23.09 -4.35
C LYS A 333 -23.58 23.64 -3.23
N LYS A 334 -24.05 23.57 -1.97
CA LYS A 334 -23.25 23.96 -0.80
C LYS A 334 -21.96 23.14 -0.67
N ALA A 335 -22.04 21.81 -0.82
CA ALA A 335 -20.87 20.92 -0.74
C ALA A 335 -19.81 21.22 -1.81
N ILE A 336 -20.25 21.50 -3.05
CA ILE A 336 -19.37 21.89 -4.16
C ILE A 336 -18.72 23.25 -3.86
N SER A 337 -19.51 24.26 -3.50
CA SER A 337 -19.00 25.61 -3.21
C SER A 337 -17.96 25.64 -2.10
N ILE A 338 -18.19 24.94 -0.99
CA ILE A 338 -17.21 24.85 0.11
C ILE A 338 -15.90 24.20 -0.36
N SER A 339 -16.00 23.18 -1.21
CA SER A 339 -14.82 22.47 -1.72
C SER A 339 -14.04 23.33 -2.71
N GLU A 340 -14.72 24.05 -3.61
CA GLU A 340 -14.13 24.93 -4.62
C GLU A 340 -13.45 26.15 -4.01
N LYS A 341 -14.10 26.85 -3.06
CA LYS A 341 -13.53 27.99 -2.33
C LYS A 341 -12.19 27.67 -1.67
N LYS A 342 -11.91 26.39 -1.43
CA LYS A 342 -10.71 25.90 -0.73
C LYS A 342 -9.67 25.30 -1.66
N GLY A 343 -9.81 25.51 -2.97
CA GLY A 343 -8.92 24.92 -3.98
C GLY A 343 -8.97 23.39 -4.02
N ARG A 344 -10.04 22.77 -3.50
CA ARG A 344 -10.25 21.31 -3.47
C ARG A 344 -11.25 20.87 -4.55
N SER A 345 -11.24 21.56 -5.69
CA SER A 345 -12.15 21.37 -6.82
C SER A 345 -12.02 20.00 -7.51
N GLU A 346 -10.86 19.34 -7.36
CA GLU A 346 -10.55 18.02 -7.96
C GLU A 346 -10.51 16.88 -6.93
N THR A 347 -11.50 16.81 -6.03
CA THR A 347 -11.59 15.74 -5.04
C THR A 347 -12.75 14.77 -5.32
N LEU A 348 -12.62 13.52 -4.87
CA LEU A 348 -13.71 12.52 -4.98
C LEU A 348 -15.01 12.98 -4.28
N SER A 349 -14.91 13.84 -3.28
CA SER A 349 -16.09 14.45 -2.65
C SER A 349 -16.83 15.35 -3.62
N VAL A 350 -16.13 16.21 -4.37
CA VAL A 350 -16.73 17.06 -5.41
C VAL A 350 -17.31 16.20 -6.54
N ALA A 351 -16.62 15.15 -6.96
CA ALA A 351 -17.16 14.24 -7.97
C ALA A 351 -18.48 13.59 -7.52
N ALA A 352 -18.58 13.18 -6.25
CA ALA A 352 -19.81 12.64 -5.68
C ALA A 352 -20.92 13.70 -5.55
N SER A 353 -20.58 14.94 -5.21
CA SER A 353 -21.53 16.05 -5.18
C SER A 353 -22.08 16.37 -6.57
N CYS A 354 -21.21 16.42 -7.58
CA CYS A 354 -21.59 16.65 -8.97
C CYS A 354 -22.50 15.53 -9.50
N ASP A 355 -22.17 14.26 -9.24
CA ASP A 355 -23.04 13.12 -9.57
C ASP A 355 -24.40 13.22 -8.85
N GLY A 356 -24.40 13.59 -7.58
CA GLY A 356 -25.62 13.82 -6.80
C GLY A 356 -26.50 14.91 -7.39
N LEU A 357 -25.93 16.08 -7.68
CA LEU A 357 -26.64 17.23 -8.25
C LEU A 357 -27.14 16.94 -9.67
N ALA A 358 -26.34 16.27 -10.50
CA ALA A 358 -26.75 15.84 -11.83
C ALA A 358 -27.99 14.95 -11.78
N ARG A 359 -28.06 14.03 -10.82
CA ARG A 359 -29.24 13.17 -10.61
C ARG A 359 -30.47 13.95 -10.16
N VAL A 360 -30.29 15.02 -9.38
CA VAL A 360 -31.38 15.92 -8.99
C VAL A 360 -31.91 16.63 -10.23
N TYR A 361 -31.04 17.22 -11.05
CA TYR A 361 -31.41 17.89 -12.29
C TYR A 361 -32.07 16.96 -13.30
N ALA A 362 -31.55 15.74 -13.47
CA ALA A 362 -32.18 14.74 -14.33
C ALA A 362 -33.61 14.39 -13.87
N LYS A 363 -33.87 14.32 -12.56
CA LYS A 363 -35.23 14.14 -12.02
C LYS A 363 -36.13 15.36 -12.22
N GLN A 364 -35.56 16.56 -12.31
CA GLN A 364 -36.27 17.80 -12.59
C GLN A 364 -36.47 18.06 -14.10
N GLY A 365 -36.02 17.16 -14.98
CA GLY A 365 -36.06 17.36 -16.45
C GLY A 365 -34.98 18.29 -17.01
N LYS A 366 -34.05 18.77 -16.17
CA LYS A 366 -32.92 19.64 -16.53
C LYS A 366 -31.75 18.81 -17.08
N TYR A 367 -31.96 18.22 -18.25
CA TYR A 367 -31.05 17.22 -18.81
C TYR A 367 -29.70 17.81 -19.25
N SER A 368 -29.68 19.02 -19.82
CA SER A 368 -28.45 19.69 -20.27
C SER A 368 -27.51 20.01 -19.10
N GLU A 369 -28.06 20.49 -17.98
CA GLU A 369 -27.30 20.77 -16.76
C GLU A 369 -26.83 19.48 -16.08
N ALA A 370 -27.65 18.44 -16.10
CA ALA A 370 -27.27 17.12 -15.60
C ALA A 370 -26.09 16.52 -16.39
N GLU A 371 -26.11 16.63 -17.72
CA GLU A 371 -25.03 16.17 -18.60
C GLU A 371 -23.70 16.85 -18.25
N THR A 372 -23.71 18.19 -18.13
CA THR A 372 -22.53 18.98 -17.79
C THR A 372 -21.91 18.51 -16.47
N LEU A 373 -22.75 18.28 -15.46
CA LEU A 373 -22.31 17.82 -14.14
C LEU A 373 -21.81 16.37 -14.15
N PHE A 374 -22.45 15.47 -14.90
CA PHE A 374 -21.93 14.11 -15.06
C PHE A 374 -20.58 14.09 -15.77
N LYS A 375 -20.41 14.86 -16.87
CA LYS A 375 -19.13 15.02 -17.57
C LYS A 375 -18.05 15.55 -16.62
N ARG A 376 -18.37 16.54 -15.78
CA ARG A 376 -17.47 17.04 -14.74
C ARG A 376 -17.11 15.97 -13.72
N ALA A 377 -18.09 15.22 -13.20
CA ALA A 377 -17.84 14.15 -12.24
C ALA A 377 -16.91 13.07 -12.83
N MET A 378 -17.13 12.66 -14.08
CA MET A 378 -16.28 11.71 -14.80
C MET A 378 -14.84 12.22 -14.96
N LYS A 379 -14.66 13.50 -15.34
CA LYS A 379 -13.33 14.11 -15.45
C LYS A 379 -12.57 14.00 -14.12
N ILE A 380 -13.20 14.33 -13.00
CA ILE A 380 -12.56 14.25 -11.67
C ILE A 380 -12.24 12.79 -11.31
N TRP A 381 -13.13 11.84 -11.58
CA TRP A 381 -12.86 10.41 -11.37
C TRP A 381 -11.71 9.88 -12.23
N GLY A 382 -11.58 10.36 -13.48
CA GLY A 382 -10.50 9.97 -14.39
C GLY A 382 -9.12 10.57 -14.05
N LEU A 383 -9.09 11.77 -13.46
CA LEU A 383 -7.84 12.42 -13.02
C LEU A 383 -7.19 11.73 -11.81
N ILE A 384 -7.97 10.99 -11.01
CA ILE A 384 -7.49 10.39 -9.77
C ILE A 384 -7.00 8.95 -10.04
N LYS A 385 -5.70 8.70 -9.85
CA LYS A 385 -5.08 7.37 -10.03
C LYS A 385 -5.76 6.34 -9.13
N GLY A 386 -6.42 5.33 -9.73
CA GLY A 386 -7.26 4.36 -9.02
C GLY A 386 -8.74 4.73 -8.93
N GLY A 387 -9.17 5.78 -9.63
CA GLY A 387 -10.57 6.20 -9.80
C GLY A 387 -11.35 5.40 -10.86
N GLU A 388 -10.69 4.48 -11.57
CA GLU A 388 -11.27 3.42 -12.42
C GLU A 388 -12.01 2.37 -11.56
N ASN A 389 -12.99 2.85 -10.78
CA ASN A 389 -13.85 2.07 -9.92
C ASN A 389 -15.28 2.08 -10.49
N GLY A 390 -16.11 1.13 -10.07
CA GLY A 390 -17.50 0.99 -10.55
C GLY A 390 -18.36 2.26 -10.45
N ASN A 391 -17.96 3.26 -9.67
CA ASN A 391 -18.63 4.56 -9.60
C ASN A 391 -18.50 5.36 -10.90
N GLY A 392 -17.34 5.36 -11.55
CA GLY A 392 -17.15 6.04 -12.85
C GLY A 392 -18.04 5.42 -13.94
N VAL A 393 -18.08 4.08 -13.98
CA VAL A 393 -18.99 3.31 -14.87
C VAL A 393 -20.46 3.66 -14.59
N ALA A 394 -20.86 3.73 -13.33
CA ALA A 394 -22.24 4.11 -12.98
C ALA A 394 -22.59 5.52 -13.43
N ILE A 395 -21.66 6.47 -13.34
CA ILE A 395 -21.86 7.84 -13.85
C ILE A 395 -22.00 7.84 -15.37
N MET A 396 -21.18 7.06 -16.10
CA MET A 396 -21.30 6.94 -17.56
C MET A 396 -22.69 6.44 -17.98
N TYR A 397 -23.22 5.40 -17.32
CA TYR A 397 -24.57 4.92 -17.61
C TYR A 397 -25.65 5.96 -17.34
N ARG A 398 -25.53 6.75 -16.27
CA ARG A 398 -26.49 7.83 -15.97
C ARG A 398 -26.41 8.97 -16.97
N CYS A 399 -25.19 9.33 -17.38
CA CYS A 399 -24.97 10.34 -18.40
C CYS A 399 -25.53 9.88 -19.75
N ALA A 400 -25.35 8.61 -20.12
CA ALA A 400 -25.97 8.02 -21.31
C ALA A 400 -27.51 8.14 -21.27
N ALA A 401 -28.14 7.81 -20.14
CA ALA A 401 -29.58 7.94 -19.98
C ALA A 401 -30.07 9.39 -20.14
N VAL A 402 -29.29 10.36 -19.66
CA VAL A 402 -29.59 11.78 -19.85
C VAL A 402 -29.41 12.21 -21.30
N LEU A 403 -28.40 11.69 -22.01
CA LEU A 403 -28.21 11.95 -23.44
C LEU A 403 -29.40 11.43 -24.27
N ASP A 404 -29.93 10.24 -23.95
CA ASP A 404 -31.13 9.73 -24.63
C ASP A 404 -32.34 10.63 -24.42
N LYS A 405 -32.52 11.16 -23.20
CA LYS A 405 -33.61 12.08 -22.88
C LYS A 405 -33.49 13.43 -23.61
N GLN A 406 -32.31 13.75 -24.14
CA GLN A 406 -32.08 14.90 -25.02
C GLN A 406 -32.19 14.55 -26.52
N GLY A 407 -32.50 13.30 -26.88
CA GLY A 407 -32.49 12.84 -28.29
C GLY A 407 -31.10 12.52 -28.85
N LYS A 408 -30.04 12.66 -28.04
CA LYS A 408 -28.65 12.35 -28.44
C LYS A 408 -28.35 10.85 -28.33
N HIS A 409 -29.12 10.03 -29.03
CA HIS A 409 -29.10 8.57 -28.90
C HIS A 409 -27.75 7.94 -29.26
N GLU A 410 -27.07 8.44 -30.29
CA GLU A 410 -25.76 7.93 -30.70
C GLU A 410 -24.68 8.20 -29.66
N GLU A 411 -24.65 9.42 -29.08
CA GLU A 411 -23.74 9.73 -27.97
C GLU A 411 -24.05 8.88 -26.73
N GLY A 412 -25.34 8.68 -26.42
CA GLY A 412 -25.80 7.80 -25.35
C GLY A 412 -25.32 6.36 -25.53
N LYS A 413 -25.49 5.81 -26.74
CA LYS A 413 -25.03 4.46 -27.12
C LYS A 413 -23.52 4.34 -26.99
N ALA A 414 -22.76 5.27 -27.56
CA ALA A 414 -21.30 5.30 -27.45
C ALA A 414 -20.83 5.33 -26.00
N MET A 415 -21.52 6.08 -25.14
CA MET A 415 -21.21 6.17 -23.71
C MET A 415 -21.50 4.86 -22.96
N ARG A 416 -22.59 4.16 -23.27
CA ARG A 416 -22.86 2.82 -22.70
C ARG A 416 -21.81 1.80 -23.13
N GLU A 417 -21.40 1.80 -24.39
CA GLU A 417 -20.38 0.88 -24.90
C GLU A 417 -19.02 1.14 -24.23
N LYS A 418 -18.66 2.40 -24.01
CA LYS A 418 -17.49 2.75 -23.19
C LYS A 418 -17.62 2.23 -21.76
N ALA A 419 -18.78 2.44 -21.12
CA ALA A 419 -19.03 1.98 -19.75
C ALA A 419 -18.92 0.45 -19.61
N LYS A 420 -19.41 -0.31 -20.60
CA LYS A 420 -19.27 -1.78 -20.67
C LYS A 420 -17.80 -2.19 -20.75
N ARG A 421 -17.02 -1.59 -21.66
CA ARG A 421 -15.58 -1.87 -21.79
C ARG A 421 -14.83 -1.62 -20.47
N ASP A 422 -15.06 -0.48 -19.84
CA ASP A 422 -14.43 -0.13 -18.56
C ASP A 422 -14.82 -1.12 -17.45
N LEU A 423 -16.08 -1.56 -17.43
CA LEU A 423 -16.55 -2.57 -16.48
C LEU A 423 -15.85 -3.92 -16.66
N GLU A 424 -15.66 -4.37 -17.89
CA GLU A 424 -14.96 -5.63 -18.18
C GLU A 424 -13.48 -5.55 -17.77
N ILE A 425 -12.81 -4.42 -18.02
CA ILE A 425 -11.44 -4.18 -17.53
C ILE A 425 -11.39 -4.28 -16.00
N ILE A 426 -12.36 -3.68 -15.30
CA ILE A 426 -12.45 -3.72 -13.83
C ILE A 426 -12.66 -5.16 -13.34
N LYS A 427 -13.56 -5.92 -13.96
CA LYS A 427 -13.81 -7.34 -13.63
C LYS A 427 -12.57 -8.20 -13.85
N ALA A 428 -11.90 -8.05 -14.99
CA ALA A 428 -10.67 -8.78 -15.31
C ALA A 428 -9.55 -8.49 -14.29
N ARG A 429 -9.38 -7.23 -13.88
CA ARG A 429 -8.43 -6.86 -12.83
C ARG A 429 -8.79 -7.43 -11.46
N ARG A 430 -10.08 -7.51 -11.12
CA ARG A 430 -10.53 -8.17 -9.88
C ARG A 430 -10.29 -9.67 -9.91
N LYS A 431 -10.50 -10.33 -11.05
CA LYS A 431 -10.21 -11.76 -11.23
C LYS A 431 -8.71 -12.07 -11.12
N LYS A 432 -7.83 -11.20 -11.64
CA LYS A 432 -6.36 -11.33 -11.45
C LYS A 432 -5.87 -11.07 -10.01
N ARG A 433 -6.70 -10.42 -9.17
CA ARG A 433 -6.39 -10.11 -7.76
C ARG A 433 -6.92 -11.15 -6.77
N ARG A 434 -7.83 -12.02 -7.23
CA ARG A 434 -8.30 -13.19 -6.50
C ARG A 434 -7.47 -14.39 -6.94
#